data_AF-A0A731N7A4-F1
#
_entry.id   AF-A0A731N7A4-F1
#
_cell.length_a   1.000
_cell.length_b   1.000
_cell.length_c   1.000
_cell.angle_alpha   90.00
_cell.angle_beta   90.00
_cell.angle_gamma   90.00
#
_symmetry.space_group_name_H-M   'P 1'
#
loop_
_entity.id
_entity.type
_entity.pdbx_description
1 polymer ?
#
loop_
_entity_poly.entity_id
_entity_poly.type
_entity_poly.pdbx_seq_one_letter_code
_entity_poly.pdbx_strand_id
1 'polypeptide(L)' 'MEEIQQGMQTGERKASRKMARTMLKKGIPMADIIEMTGISAEELPSLQH' A
#
# COMPACT_ATOMS: atom_id res chain seq x y z
N MET A 1 12.30 11.13 21.43
CA MET A 1 12.79 10.36 20.26
C MET A 1 11.72 9.42 19.67
N GLU A 2 10.52 9.30 20.25
CA GLU A 2 9.45 8.41 19.74
C GLU A 2 8.60 8.99 18.59
N GLU A 3 8.51 10.32 18.47
CA GLU A 3 7.65 10.95 17.44
C GLU A 3 8.13 10.67 16.00
N ILE A 4 9.44 10.51 15.79
CA ILE A 4 10.03 10.27 14.47
C ILE A 4 9.74 8.84 14.00
N GLN A 5 9.75 7.85 14.91
CA GLN A 5 9.48 6.45 14.58
C GLN A 5 8.03 6.23 14.19
N GLN A 6 7.07 6.87 14.88
CA GLN A 6 5.66 6.81 14.49
C GLN A 6 5.42 7.51 13.14
N GLY A 7 6.10 8.63 12.87
CA GLY A 7 6.04 9.33 11.58
C GLY A 7 6.53 8.48 10.41
N MET A 8 7.69 7.81 10.57
CA MET A 8 8.25 6.91 9.56
C MET A 8 7.35 5.69 9.30
N GLN A 9 6.92 4.99 10.35
CA GLN A 9 6.10 3.79 10.21
C GLN A 9 4.71 4.10 9.61
N THR A 10 4.15 5.26 9.94
CA THR A 10 2.90 5.76 9.33
C THR A 10 3.11 6.18 7.88
N GLY A 11 4.29 6.75 7.57
CA GLY A 11 4.70 7.14 6.22
C GLY A 11 4.81 5.94 5.28
N GLU A 12 5.50 4.88 5.69
CA GLU A 12 5.71 3.66 4.88
C GLU A 12 4.39 2.93 4.59
N ARG A 13 3.51 2.82 5.59
CA ARG A 13 2.16 2.26 5.40
C ARG A 13 1.28 3.12 4.49
N LYS A 14 1.43 4.45 4.51
CA LYS A 14 0.73 5.34 3.57
C LYS A 14 1.30 5.24 2.16
N ALA A 15 2.61 5.14 2.02
CA ALA A 15 3.28 5.03 0.73
C ALA A 15 2.90 3.74 0.01
N SER A 16 2.94 2.60 0.71
CA SER A 16 2.57 1.29 0.17
C SER A 16 1.12 1.27 -0.32
N ARG A 17 0.17 1.80 0.49
CA ARG A 17 -1.24 1.91 0.09
C ARG A 17 -1.45 2.85 -1.10
N LYS A 18 -0.73 3.96 -1.14
CA LYS A 18 -0.80 4.90 -2.27
C LYS A 18 -0.27 4.27 -3.55
N MET A 19 0.83 3.52 -3.48
CA MET A 19 1.40 2.77 -4.60
C MET A 19 0.43 1.71 -5.10
N ALA A 20 -0.06 0.84 -4.21
CA ALA A 20 -1.01 -0.21 -4.57
C ALA A 20 -2.27 0.35 -5.24
N ARG A 21 -2.81 1.46 -4.72
CA ARG A 21 -3.96 2.15 -5.34
C ARG A 21 -3.64 2.70 -6.73
N THR A 22 -2.46 3.29 -6.93
CA THR A 22 -2.02 3.77 -8.25
C THR A 22 -1.84 2.62 -9.23
N MET A 23 -1.28 1.49 -8.79
CA MET A 23 -1.09 0.30 -9.60
C MET A 23 -2.42 -0.34 -10.00
N LEU A 24 -3.36 -0.44 -9.07
CA LEU A 24 -4.75 -0.87 -9.33
C LEU A 24 -5.42 0.02 -10.38
N LYS A 25 -5.28 1.34 -10.28
CA LYS A 25 -5.81 2.28 -11.29
C LYS A 25 -5.15 2.14 -12.66
N LYS A 26 -3.90 1.69 -12.71
CA LYS A 26 -3.17 1.41 -13.95
C LYS A 26 -3.56 0.06 -14.58
N GLY A 27 -4.39 -0.75 -13.90
CA GLY A 27 -4.76 -2.08 -14.35
C GLY A 27 -3.67 -3.14 -14.11
N ILE A 28 -2.73 -2.88 -13.19
CA ILE A 28 -1.74 -3.89 -12.80
C ILE A 28 -2.48 -5.04 -12.07
N PRO A 29 -2.16 -6.30 -12.37
CA PRO A 29 -2.73 -7.45 -11.70
C PRO A 29 -2.55 -7.38 -10.19
N MET A 30 -3.56 -7.83 -9.43
CA MET A 30 -3.49 -7.84 -7.97
C MET A 30 -2.29 -8.65 -7.45
N ALA A 31 -1.91 -9.75 -8.12
CA ALA A 31 -0.73 -10.55 -7.78
C ALA A 31 0.57 -9.73 -7.78
N ASP A 32 0.83 -8.98 -8.85
CA ASP A 32 2.01 -8.11 -8.96
C ASP A 32 1.98 -6.99 -7.91
N ILE A 33 0.80 -6.47 -7.59
CA ILE A 33 0.65 -5.43 -6.57
C ILE A 33 0.97 -5.98 -5.18
N ILE A 34 0.48 -7.19 -4.85
CA ILE A 34 0.77 -7.86 -3.58
C ILE A 34 2.27 -8.11 -3.45
N GLU A 35 2.92 -8.58 -4.53
CA GLU A 35 4.36 -8.84 -4.55
C GLU A 35 5.18 -7.55 -4.38
N MET A 36 4.82 -6.47 -5.08
CA MET A 36 5.58 -5.22 -5.05
C MET A 36 5.33 -4.35 -3.81
N THR A 37 4.13 -4.43 -3.22
CA THR A 37 3.73 -3.55 -2.10
C THR A 37 3.62 -4.26 -0.77
N GLY A 38 3.63 -5.60 -0.76
CA GLY A 38 3.41 -6.42 0.44
C GLY A 38 2.01 -6.32 1.02
N ILE A 39 1.07 -5.69 0.31
CA ILE A 39 -0.33 -5.56 0.73
C ILE A 39 -1.06 -6.86 0.39
N SER A 40 -1.78 -7.43 1.35
CA SER A 40 -2.54 -8.66 1.12
C SER A 40 -3.65 -8.46 0.08
N ALA A 41 -4.00 -9.54 -0.61
CA ALA A 41 -5.14 -9.59 -1.54
C ALA A 41 -6.45 -9.11 -0.90
N GLU A 42 -6.60 -9.32 0.41
CA GLU A 42 -7.78 -8.95 1.19
C GLU A 42 -7.86 -7.43 1.46
N GLU A 43 -6.71 -6.74 1.51
CA GLU A 43 -6.64 -5.29 1.73
C GLU A 43 -6.74 -4.50 0.41
N LEU A 44 -6.51 -5.14 -0.74
CA LEU A 44 -6.60 -4.51 -2.05
C LEU A 44 -8.01 -3.98 -2.40
N PRO A 45 -9.11 -4.72 -2.19
CA PRO A 45 -10.47 -4.23 -2.39
C PRO A 45 -10.77 -2.99 -1.54
N SER A 46 -10.23 -2.93 -0.32
CA SER A 46 -10.40 -1.78 0.58
C SER A 46 -9.73 -0.51 0.05
N LEU A 47 -8.78 -0.61 -0.88
CA LEU A 47 -8.11 0.53 -1.53
C LEU A 47 -8.86 1.07 -2.76
N GLN A 48 -9.85 0.32 -3.26
CA GLN A 48 -10.72 0.75 -4.37
C GLN A 48 -11.92 1.59 -3.91
N HIS A 49 -12.28 1.55 -2.63
CA HIS A 49 -13.35 2.36 -2.04
C HIS A 49 -12.99 3.84 -1.86
#